data_AF-A0A662C0Y5-F1
#
_entry.id   AF-A0A662C0Y5-F1
#
_cell.length_a   1.000
_cell.length_b   1.000
_cell.length_c   1.000
_cell.angle_alpha   90.00
_cell.angle_beta   90.00
_cell.angle_gamma   90.00
#
_symmetry.space_group_name_H-M   'P 1'
#
loop_
_entity.id
_entity.type
_entity.pdbx_description
1 polymer ?
#
loop_
_entity_poly.entity_id
_entity_poly.type
_entity_poly.pdbx_seq_one_letter_code
_entity_poly.pdbx_strand_id
1 'polypeptide(L)' 'MAIGINDKFLFINELFKGDPSVYNDAIDKLNTVGEIQAADHAIEGYRNEYGWADNSEAYHRLKKIVKSKYNA' A
#
# COMPACT_ATOMS: atom_id res chain seq x y z
N MET A 1 10.99 5.72 2.07
CA MET A 1 10.51 4.49 1.39
C MET A 1 10.93 4.60 -0.06
N ALA A 2 11.53 3.55 -0.63
CA ALA A 2 11.82 3.51 -2.07
C ALA A 2 10.79 2.58 -2.72
N ILE A 3 9.86 3.16 -3.49
CA ILE A 3 8.95 2.40 -4.36
C ILE A 3 9.44 2.63 -5.79
N GLY A 4 9.78 1.56 -6.50
CA GLY A 4 10.13 1.66 -7.90
C GLY A 4 8.92 2.12 -8.74
N ILE A 5 9.17 2.82 -9.84
CA ILE A 5 8.10 3.23 -10.78
C ILE A 5 7.23 2.03 -11.20
N ASN A 6 7.84 0.87 -11.37
CA ASN A 6 7.15 -0.35 -11.77
C ASN A 6 6.16 -0.84 -10.69
N ASP A 7 6.55 -0.81 -9.42
CA ASP A 7 5.68 -1.15 -8.29
C ASP A 7 4.56 -0.12 -8.13
N LYS A 8 4.85 1.17 -8.31
CA LYS A 8 3.83 2.22 -8.29
C LYS A 8 2.72 1.97 -9.31
N PHE A 9 3.08 1.70 -10.58
CA PHE A 9 2.08 1.39 -11.61
C PHE A 9 1.28 0.13 -11.29
N LEU A 10 1.95 -0.91 -10.78
CA LEU A 10 1.30 -2.15 -10.37
C LEU A 10 0.26 -1.89 -9.27
N PHE A 11 0.62 -1.15 -8.21
CA PHE A 11 -0.30 -0.86 -7.10
C PHE A 11 -1.49 -0.03 -7.57
N ILE A 12 -1.26 1.02 -8.36
CA ILE A 12 -2.33 1.86 -8.88
C ILE A 12 -3.34 1.02 -9.65
N ASN A 13 -2.87 0.16 -10.55
CA ASN A 13 -3.75 -0.61 -11.42
C ASN A 13 -4.46 -1.76 -10.68
N GLU A 14 -3.71 -2.56 -9.91
CA GLU A 14 -4.22 -3.77 -9.26
C GLU A 14 -4.99 -3.49 -7.96
N LEU A 15 -4.51 -2.54 -7.16
CA LEU A 15 -5.09 -2.24 -5.85
C LEU A 15 -6.09 -1.09 -5.95
N PHE A 16 -5.73 -0.02 -6.67
CA PHE A 16 -6.53 1.20 -6.72
C PHE A 16 -7.36 1.33 -8.01
N LYS A 17 -7.55 0.23 -8.75
CA LYS A 17 -8.38 0.18 -9.98
C LYS A 17 -7.97 1.21 -11.05
N GLY A 18 -6.69 1.57 -11.08
CA GLY A 18 -6.15 2.57 -11.99
C GLY A 18 -6.18 4.00 -11.47
N ASP A 19 -6.53 4.24 -10.21
CA ASP A 19 -6.69 5.59 -9.65
C ASP A 19 -5.41 6.08 -8.92
N PRO A 20 -4.58 6.92 -9.56
CA PRO A 20 -3.31 7.35 -8.98
C PRO A 20 -3.48 8.32 -7.81
N SER A 21 -4.62 9.01 -7.72
CA SER A 21 -4.91 9.97 -6.66
C SER A 21 -5.08 9.24 -5.32
N VAL A 22 -5.88 8.18 -5.32
CA VAL A 22 -6.09 7.33 -4.13
C VAL A 22 -4.79 6.67 -3.71
N TYR A 23 -4.02 6.14 -4.67
CA TYR A 23 -2.72 5.55 -4.37
C TYR A 23 -1.79 6.53 -3.65
N ASN A 24 -1.68 7.77 -4.15
CA ASN A 24 -0.81 8.77 -3.53
C ASN A 24 -1.29 9.10 -2.11
N ASP A 25 -2.60 9.25 -1.88
CA ASP A 25 -3.16 9.49 -0.54
C ASP A 25 -2.89 8.31 0.40
N ALA A 26 -3.08 7.08 -0.08
CA ALA A 26 -2.78 5.87 0.68
C ALA A 26 -1.30 5.79 1.06
N ILE A 27 -0.39 6.03 0.11
CA ILE A 27 1.06 6.03 0.37
C ILE A 27 1.47 7.18 1.30
N ASP A 28 0.87 8.36 1.16
CA ASP A 28 1.15 9.48 2.05
C ASP A 28 0.72 9.16 3.49
N LYS A 29 -0.48 8.61 3.66
CA LYS A 29 -0.99 8.15 4.95
C LYS A 29 -0.11 7.06 5.55
N LEU A 30 0.26 6.07 4.74
CA LEU A 30 1.22 5.02 5.12
C LEU A 30 2.63 5.56 5.35
N ASN A 31 2.97 6.75 4.86
CA ASN A 31 4.24 7.39 5.16
C ASN A 31 4.19 8.21 6.45
N THR A 32 3.01 8.74 6.79
CA THR A 32 2.75 9.61 7.93
C THR A 32 2.45 8.83 9.21
N VAL A 33 1.85 7.64 9.12
CA VAL A 33 1.67 6.77 10.30
C VAL A 33 3.04 6.47 10.93
N GLY A 34 3.18 6.67 12.24
CA GLY A 34 4.47 6.53 12.93
C GLY A 34 4.84 5.09 13.30
N GLU A 35 3.91 4.15 13.12
CA GLU A 35 4.02 2.78 13.62
C GLU A 35 3.50 1.76 12.59
N ILE A 36 4.06 0.56 12.64
CA ILE A 36 3.66 -0.52 11.73
C ILE A 36 2.22 -0.99 11.95
N GLN A 37 1.71 -0.93 13.18
CA GLN A 37 0.35 -1.35 13.50
C GLN A 37 -0.69 -0.44 12.84
N ALA A 38 -0.53 0.88 12.95
CA ALA A 38 -1.35 1.86 12.24
C ALA A 38 -1.26 1.70 10.71
N ALA A 39 -0.07 1.38 10.18
CA ALA A 39 0.09 1.11 8.76
C ALA A 39 -0.64 -0.17 8.31
N ASP A 40 -0.56 -1.26 9.09
CA ASP A 40 -1.29 -2.50 8.81
C ASP A 40 -2.81 -2.25 8.84
N HIS A 41 -3.29 -1.50 9.83
CA HIS A 41 -4.70 -1.14 9.94
C HIS A 41 -5.18 -0.28 8.75
N ALA A 42 -4.36 0.67 8.28
CA ALA A 42 -4.67 1.46 7.09
C ALA A 42 -4.74 0.58 5.83
N ILE A 43 -3.79 -0.34 5.66
CA ILE A 43 -3.77 -1.31 4.56
C ILE A 43 -5.02 -2.20 4.58
N GLU A 44 -5.45 -2.69 5.76
CA GLU A 44 -6.67 -3.48 5.90
C GLU A 44 -7.93 -2.67 5.58
N GLY A 45 -7.96 -1.39 5.95
CA GLY A 45 -9.03 -0.46 5.57
C GLY A 45 -9.17 -0.33 4.05
N TYR A 46 -8.07 -0.04 3.36
CA TYR A 46 -8.07 0.02 1.89
C TYR A 46 -8.41 -1.32 1.26
N ARG A 47 -7.90 -2.43 1.81
CA ARG A 47 -8.26 -3.77 1.34
C ARG A 47 -9.76 -4.02 1.39
N ASN A 48 -10.42 -3.66 2.49
CA ASN A 48 -11.86 -3.84 2.62
C ASN A 48 -12.62 -2.93 1.65
N GLU A 49 -12.22 -1.66 1.57
CA GLU A 49 -12.84 -0.64 0.71
C GLU A 49 -12.74 -0.97 -0.79
N TYR A 50 -11.56 -1.40 -1.24
CA TYR A 50 -11.28 -1.70 -2.65
C TYR A 50 -11.44 -3.18 -3.01
N GLY A 51 -11.64 -4.05 -2.01
CA GLY A 51 -11.81 -5.49 -2.20
C GLY A 51 -10.52 -6.20 -2.64
N TRP A 52 -9.36 -5.82 -2.10
CA TRP A 52 -8.08 -6.41 -2.51
C TRP A 52 -8.03 -7.91 -2.20
N ALA A 53 -7.61 -8.70 -3.19
CA ALA A 53 -7.40 -10.12 -3.02
C ALA A 53 -6.23 -10.37 -2.06
N ASP A 54 -6.42 -11.28 -1.11
CA ASP A 54 -5.37 -11.70 -0.16
C ASP A 54 -4.13 -12.19 -0.89
N ASN A 55 -4.35 -12.93 -1.98
CA ASN A 55 -3.29 -13.51 -2.80
C ASN A 55 -2.76 -12.57 -3.90
N SER A 56 -3.08 -11.27 -3.85
CA SER A 56 -2.55 -10.31 -4.83
C SER A 56 -1.07 -10.07 -4.57
N GLU A 57 -0.23 -10.24 -5.60
CA GLU A 57 1.20 -9.92 -5.52
C GLU A 57 1.40 -8.44 -5.16
N ALA A 58 0.56 -7.56 -5.70
CA ALA A 58 0.59 -6.13 -5.42
C ALA A 58 0.37 -5.86 -3.92
N TYR A 59 -0.61 -6.52 -3.30
CA TYR A 59 -0.89 -6.39 -1.87
C TYR A 59 0.29 -6.88 -1.01
N HIS A 60 0.83 -8.06 -1.32
CA HIS A 60 1.98 -8.60 -0.60
C HIS A 60 3.23 -7.73 -0.72
N ARG A 61 3.51 -7.20 -1.91
CA ARG A 61 4.62 -6.26 -2.13
C ARG A 61 4.43 -4.97 -1.35
N LEU A 62 3.24 -4.34 -1.42
CA LEU A 62 2.96 -3.11 -0.69
C LEU A 62 3.19 -3.31 0.82
N LYS A 63 2.62 -4.38 1.39
CA LYS A 63 2.79 -4.73 2.81
C LYS A 63 4.24 -4.97 3.17
N LYS A 64 5.03 -5.63 2.31
CA LYS A 64 6.47 -5.86 2.52
C LYS A 64 7.27 -4.56 2.50
N ILE A 65 7.00 -3.66 1.56
CA ILE A 65 7.68 -2.36 1.47
C ILE A 65 7.38 -1.51 2.71
N VAL A 66 6.11 -1.44 3.10
CA VAL A 66 5.66 -0.72 4.31
C VAL A 66 6.36 -1.31 5.54
N LYS A 67 6.30 -2.62 5.76
CA LYS A 67 7.03 -3.30 6.85
C LYS A 67 8.52 -3.02 6.83
N SER A 68 9.16 -3.05 5.66
CA SER A 68 10.59 -2.75 5.53
C SER A 68 10.95 -1.32 5.92
N LYS A 69 10.02 -0.36 5.83
CA LYS A 69 10.24 1.01 6.30
C LYS A 69 10.24 1.10 7.83
N TYR A 70 9.32 0.42 8.50
CA TYR A 70 9.18 0.48 9.97
C TYR A 70 10.12 -0.47 10.71
N ASN A 71 10.60 -1.51 10.03
CA ASN A 71 11.55 -2.47 10.57
C ASN A 71 13.02 -2.08 10.30
N ALA A 72 13.26 -0.88 9.73
CA ALA A 72 14.59 -0.35 9.42
C ALA A 72 14.93 0.84 10.32
#